data_AF-A0A536RSP1-F1
#
_entry.id   AF-A0A536RSP1-F1
#
_cell.length_a   1.000
_cell.length_b   1.000
_cell.length_c   1.000
_cell.angle_alpha   90.00
_cell.angle_beta   90.00
_cell.angle_gamma   90.00
#
_symmetry.space_group_name_H-M   'P 1'
#
loop_
_entity.id
_entity.type
_entity.pdbx_description
1 polymer ?
#
loop_
_entity_poly.entity_id
_entity_poly.type
_entity_poly.pdbx_seq_one_letter_code
_entity_poly.pdbx_strand_id
1 'polypeptide(L)' 'MMAQRLRQRLKAEGIAFKQHRLRPTRARELHEAGWTDSDIMEALGWRSQAMLRRYIGRVSLTHLKSLPEPMDRTAI' A
#
# COMPACT_ATOMS: atom_id res chain seq x y z
N MET A 1 10.28 7.72 18.45
CA MET A 1 9.33 7.74 17.31
C MET A 1 8.15 6.80 17.56
N MET A 2 6.90 7.25 17.35
CA MET A 2 5.65 6.48 17.53
C MET A 2 5.69 5.07 16.89
N ALA A 3 6.34 4.95 15.72
CA ALA A 3 6.48 3.69 14.99
C ALA A 3 7.30 2.60 15.70
N GLN A 4 8.22 2.98 16.60
CA GLN A 4 9.05 2.04 17.36
C GLN A 4 8.27 1.40 18.51
N ARG A 5 7.42 2.19 19.19
CA ARG A 5 6.55 1.71 20.26
C ARG A 5 5.48 0.74 19.72
N LEU A 6 4.90 1.06 18.57
CA LEU A 6 3.93 0.18 17.90
C LEU A 6 4.56 -1.17 17.49
N ARG A 7 5.77 -1.16 16.93
CA ARG A 7 6.51 -2.39 16.61
C ARG A 7 6.74 -3.27 17.84
N GLN A 8 7.12 -2.68 18.96
CA GLN A 8 7.40 -3.42 20.19
C GLN A 8 6.13 -4.06 20.76
N ARG A 9 5.00 -3.34 20.76
CA ARG A 9 3.70 -3.89 21.21
C ARG A 9 3.24 -5.05 20.33
N LEU A 10 3.28 -4.87 19.01
CA LEU A 10 2.85 -5.92 18.08
C LEU A 10 3.77 -7.15 18.13
N LYS A 11 5.08 -6.96 18.35
CA LYS A 11 6.00 -8.07 18.60
C LYS A 11 5.67 -8.83 19.89
N ALA A 12 5.30 -8.12 20.96
CA ALA A 12 4.90 -8.74 22.22
C ALA A 12 3.62 -9.59 22.10
N GLU A 13 2.73 -9.22 21.19
CA GLU A 13 1.51 -9.98 20.87
C GLU A 13 1.74 -11.09 19.82
N GLY A 14 2.98 -11.34 19.40
CA GLY A 14 3.30 -12.35 18.38
C GLY A 14 2.89 -11.96 16.95
N ILE A 15 2.43 -10.73 16.74
CA ILE A 15 1.96 -10.24 15.45
C ILE A 15 3.18 -9.80 14.61
N ALA A 16 3.40 -10.48 13.49
CA ALA A 16 4.47 -10.15 12.54
C ALA A 16 4.21 -8.80 11.83
N PHE A 17 4.54 -7.70 12.50
CA PHE A 17 4.33 -6.36 11.97
C PHE A 17 5.47 -5.91 11.05
N LYS A 18 5.13 -5.73 9.79
CA LYS A 18 6.02 -5.14 8.77
C LYS A 18 5.45 -3.78 8.38
N GLN A 19 6.07 -2.68 8.83
CA GLN A 19 5.60 -1.30 8.58
C GLN A 19 5.35 -0.99 7.08
N HIS A 20 6.07 -1.66 6.19
CA HIS A 20 5.88 -1.53 4.74
C HIS A 20 4.56 -2.14 4.22
N ARG A 21 3.83 -2.92 5.03
CA ARG A 21 2.49 -3.45 4.68
C ARG A 21 1.38 -2.42 4.82
N LEU A 22 1.58 -1.36 5.63
CA LEU A 22 0.61 -0.27 5.77
C LEU A 22 0.83 0.86 4.75
N ARG A 23 2.03 0.94 4.16
CA ARG A 23 2.39 1.92 3.12
C ARG A 23 1.45 1.95 1.92
N PRO A 24 1.01 0.81 1.35
CA PRO A 24 0.07 0.81 0.23
C PRO A 24 -1.31 1.36 0.63
N THR A 25 -1.82 0.94 1.80
CA THR A 25 -3.15 1.35 2.28
C THR A 25 -3.17 2.85 2.53
N ARG A 26 -2.14 3.37 3.20
CA ARG A 26 -2.08 4.80 3.53
C ARG A 26 -1.87 5.70 2.33
N ALA A 27 -1.03 5.29 1.37
CA ALA A 27 -0.87 6.06 0.13
C ALA A 27 -2.16 6.12 -0.69
N ARG A 28 -2.92 5.03 -0.69
CA ARG A 28 -4.22 4.97 -1.36
C ARG A 28 -5.28 5.83 -0.69
N GLU A 29 -5.41 5.77 0.63
CA GLU A 29 -6.34 6.62 1.38
C GLU A 29 -6.10 8.11 1.12
N LEU A 30 -4.83 8.54 1.10
CA LEU A 30 -4.48 9.94 0.85
C LEU A 30 -4.79 10.34 -0.60
N HIS A 31 -4.49 9.48 -1.56
CA HIS A 31 -4.83 9.71 -2.97
C HIS A 31 -6.35 9.75 -3.20
N GLU A 32 -7.13 8.84 -2.59
CA GLU A 32 -8.59 8.84 -2.63
C GLU A 32 -9.20 10.07 -1.91
N ALA A 33 -8.51 10.60 -0.90
CA ALA A 33 -8.86 11.87 -0.25
C ALA A 33 -8.48 13.11 -1.08
N GLY A 34 -7.96 12.94 -2.30
CA GLY A 34 -7.66 14.03 -3.23
C GLY A 34 -6.33 14.74 -2.97
N TRP A 35 -5.44 14.16 -2.16
CA TRP A 35 -4.11 14.72 -1.95
C TRP A 35 -3.29 14.63 -3.23
N THR A 36 -2.45 15.64 -3.48
CA THR A 36 -1.55 15.59 -4.63
C THR A 36 -0.43 14.59 -4.41
N ASP A 37 0.13 14.04 -5.50
CA ASP A 37 1.25 13.10 -5.44
C ASP A 37 2.43 13.63 -4.61
N SER A 38 2.71 14.93 -4.71
CA SER A 38 3.78 15.61 -3.96
C SER A 38 3.52 15.58 -2.45
N ASP A 39 2.29 15.92 -2.03
CA ASP A 39 1.90 15.94 -0.61
C ASP A 39 1.95 14.54 0.00
N ILE A 40 1.52 13.52 -0.77
CA ILE A 40 1.58 12.12 -0.34
C ILE A 40 3.02 11.67 -0.18
N MET A 41 3.90 12.03 -1.13
CA MET A 41 5.32 11.71 -1.05
C MET A 41 5.99 12.36 0.15
N GLU A 42 5.68 13.63 0.44
CA GLU A 42 6.18 14.33 1.62
C GLU A 42 5.69 13.67 2.91
N ALA A 43 4.38 13.45 3.05
CA ALA A 43 3.76 12.86 4.23
C ALA A 43 4.27 11.43 4.54
N LEU A 44 4.61 10.67 3.50
CA LEU A 44 5.13 9.30 3.64
C LEU A 44 6.67 9.22 3.63
N GLY A 45 7.36 10.35 3.46
CA GLY A 45 8.81 10.44 3.41
C GLY A 45 9.44 9.73 2.21
N TRP A 46 8.74 9.72 1.06
CA TRP A 46 9.17 9.03 -0.15
C TRP A 46 9.91 9.97 -1.09
N ARG A 47 11.02 9.49 -1.64
CA ARG A 47 11.90 10.25 -2.53
C ARG A 47 11.69 9.94 -4.02
N SER A 48 10.77 9.03 -4.34
CA SER A 48 10.56 8.56 -5.71
C SER A 48 9.09 8.44 -6.05
N GLN A 49 8.68 9.09 -7.14
CA GLN A 49 7.34 8.94 -7.72
C GLN A 49 7.06 7.51 -8.17
N ALA A 50 8.09 6.73 -8.55
CA ALA A 50 7.92 5.33 -8.91
C ALA A 50 7.39 4.49 -7.73
N MET A 51 7.78 4.84 -6.49
CA MET A 51 7.26 4.19 -5.29
C MET A 51 5.79 4.52 -5.07
N LEU A 52 5.40 5.79 -5.26
CA LEU A 52 4.01 6.21 -5.19
C LEU A 52 3.18 5.49 -6.24
N ARG A 53 3.57 5.59 -7.52
CA ARG A 53 2.91 4.93 -8.67
C ARG A 53 2.80 3.42 -8.51
N ARG A 54 3.72 2.75 -7.82
CA ARG A 54 3.61 1.32 -7.50
C ARG A 54 2.44 1.00 -6.55
N TYR A 55 2.11 1.93 -5.65
CA TYR A 55 1.08 1.73 -4.64
C TYR A 55 -0.28 2.34 -5.03
N ILE A 56 -0.30 3.48 -5.73
CA ILE A 56 -1.53 4.04 -6.34
C ILE A 56 -1.89 3.31 -7.63
N GLY A 57 -0.89 2.79 -8.35
CA GLY A 57 -1.05 2.06 -9.60
C GLY A 57 -1.33 0.58 -9.38
N ARG A 58 -2.51 0.26 -8.83
CA ARG A 58 -3.29 -0.93 -9.20
C ARG A 58 -4.78 -0.66 -8.95
N VAL A 59 -5.47 -0.54 -10.08
CA VAL A 59 -6.80 -1.10 -10.39
C VAL A 59 -7.72 -1.32 -9.20
N SER A 60 -8.84 -0.58 -9.18
CA SER A 60 -9.87 -0.72 -8.14
C SER A 60 -10.33 -2.17 -8.01
N LEU A 61 -10.77 -2.59 -6.81
CA LEU A 61 -11.33 -3.93 -6.61
C LEU A 61 -12.50 -4.19 -7.57
N THR A 62 -13.26 -3.14 -7.91
CA THR A 62 -14.33 -3.19 -8.90
C THR A 62 -13.80 -3.55 -10.29
N HIS A 63 -12.70 -2.94 -10.72
CA HIS A 63 -12.07 -3.28 -11.99
C HIS A 63 -11.39 -4.65 -11.94
N LEU A 64 -10.75 -5.03 -10.82
CA LEU A 64 -10.20 -6.39 -10.67
C LEU A 64 -11.29 -7.47 -10.79
N LYS A 65 -12.50 -7.19 -10.27
CA LYS A 65 -13.67 -8.07 -10.39
C LYS A 65 -14.31 -8.07 -11.78
N SER A 66 -14.07 -7.04 -12.59
CA SER A 66 -14.53 -6.99 -13.99
C SER A 66 -13.55 -7.63 -14.96
N LEU A 67 -12.32 -7.90 -14.53
CA LEU A 67 -11.36 -8.62 -15.37
C LEU A 67 -11.77 -10.09 -15.46
N PRO A 68 -11.60 -10.73 -16.63
CA PRO A 68 -11.82 -12.17 -16.75
C PRO A 68 -10.93 -12.89 -15.74
N GLU A 69 -11.46 -13.95 -15.11
CA GLU A 69 -10.68 -14.75 -14.18
C GLU A 69 -9.37 -15.19 -14.86
N PRO A 70 -8.23 -15.16 -14.14
CA PRO A 70 -6.97 -15.56 -14.73
C PRO A 70 -7.13 -16.98 -15.27
N MET A 71 -7.01 -17.15 -16.59
CA MET A 71 -7.01 -18.47 -17.19
C MET A 71 -5.97 -19.32 -16.48
N ASP A 72 -6.44 -20.49 -16.04
CA ASP A 72 -5.65 -21.47 -15.30
C ASP A 72 -4.31 -21.66 -16.01
N ARG A 73 -3.21 -21.44 -15.27
CA ARG A 73 -1.84 -21.54 -15.81
C ARG A 73 -1.44 -22.97 -16.20
N THR A 74 -2.37 -23.91 -16.12
CA THR A 74 -2.22 -25.32 -16.45
C THR A 74 -2.34 -25.62 -17.95
N ALA A 75 -2.50 -24.60 -18.80
CA ALA A 75 -2.57 -24.74 -20.25
C ALA A 75 -1.33 -24.15 -20.96
N ILE A 76 -0.12 -24.58 -20.58
CA ILE A 76 1.07 -24.63 -21.45
C ILE A 76 1.87 -25.87 -21.09
#